data_AF-A0A7C5VV46-F1
#
_entry.id   AF-A0A7C5VV46-F1
#
_cell.length_a   1.000
_cell.length_b   1.000
_cell.length_c   1.000
_cell.angle_alpha   90.00
_cell.angle_beta   90.00
_cell.angle_gamma   90.00
#
_symmetry.space_group_name_H-M   'P 1'
#
loop_
_entity.id
_entity.type
_entity.pdbx_description
1 polymer ?
#
loop_
_entity_poly.entity_id
_entity_poly.type
_entity_poly.pdbx_seq_one_letter_code
_entity_poly.pdbx_strand_id
1 'polypeptide(L)'
;PSWRTFIAERKTRGEYIVHLTMYGIGIQEVEEELRRAHEERGLVLIVGSSKVPIEVYEEADINVAVTHQPHSEIAALAIALDRIHKGRELYFTYRDAKISIKPSRRGKAERKPPNRIAKQDGLEHDG
;
A
#
# COMPACT_ATOMS: atom_id res chain seq x y z
N PRO A 1 -18.22 9.47 -1.74
CA PRO A 1 -18.39 8.53 -2.89
C PRO A 1 -18.70 7.12 -2.40
N SER A 2 -19.61 6.41 -3.06
CA SER A 2 -19.83 4.98 -2.79
C SER A 2 -18.69 4.14 -3.37
N TRP A 3 -18.44 2.95 -2.84
CA TRP A 3 -17.42 2.04 -3.39
C TRP A 3 -17.73 1.66 -4.85
N ARG A 4 -19.01 1.55 -5.22
CA ARG A 4 -19.45 1.27 -6.60
C ARG A 4 -19.02 2.37 -7.56
N THR A 5 -19.30 3.62 -7.19
CA THR A 5 -18.89 4.78 -7.97
C THR A 5 -17.37 4.86 -8.09
N PHE A 6 -16.65 4.57 -7.01
CA PHE A 6 -15.19 4.53 -7.04
C PHE A 6 -14.67 3.48 -8.01
N ILE A 7 -15.14 2.23 -7.95
CA ILE A 7 -14.70 1.18 -8.89
C ILE A 7 -15.01 1.58 -10.34
N ALA A 8 -16.22 2.08 -10.60
CA ALA A 8 -16.61 2.52 -11.94
C ALA A 8 -15.68 3.63 -12.48
N GLU A 9 -15.37 4.64 -11.66
CA GLU A 9 -14.43 5.71 -12.03
C GLU A 9 -12.99 5.22 -12.28
N ARG A 10 -12.57 4.15 -11.60
CA ARG A 10 -11.22 3.58 -11.78
C ARG A 10 -11.15 2.75 -13.05
N LYS A 11 -12.19 1.97 -13.33
CA LYS A 11 -12.34 1.22 -14.58
C LYS A 11 -12.37 2.14 -15.80
N THR A 12 -13.04 3.30 -15.75
CA THR A 12 -13.02 4.28 -16.86
C THR A 12 -11.64 4.90 -17.09
N ARG A 13 -10.75 4.90 -16.08
CA ARG A 13 -9.35 5.31 -16.20
C ARG A 13 -8.43 4.19 -16.69
N GLY A 14 -8.97 2.98 -16.87
CA GLY A 14 -8.20 1.80 -17.27
C GLY A 14 -7.39 1.16 -16.14
N GLU A 15 -7.59 1.57 -14.88
CA GLU A 15 -6.93 0.96 -13.72
C GLU A 15 -7.46 -0.47 -13.52
N TYR A 16 -6.57 -1.40 -13.13
CA TYR A 16 -6.90 -2.81 -13.00
C TYR A 16 -7.38 -3.14 -11.58
N ILE A 17 -8.58 -3.70 -11.48
CA ILE A 17 -9.29 -3.93 -10.23
C ILE A 17 -9.04 -5.36 -9.75
N VAL A 18 -8.37 -5.47 -8.60
CA VAL A 18 -7.98 -6.75 -7.99
C VAL A 18 -8.71 -6.90 -6.68
N HIS A 19 -9.55 -7.93 -6.55
CA HIS A 19 -10.20 -8.26 -5.30
C HIS A 19 -9.43 -9.36 -4.56
N LEU A 20 -8.91 -9.05 -3.37
CA LEU A 20 -8.23 -10.03 -2.53
C LEU A 20 -9.26 -10.82 -1.72
N THR A 21 -9.38 -12.11 -2.03
CA THR A 21 -10.35 -13.02 -1.42
C THR A 21 -9.80 -14.44 -1.39
N MET A 22 -10.08 -15.20 -0.33
CA MET A 22 -9.61 -16.59 -0.21
C MET A 22 -10.15 -17.52 -1.32
N TYR A 23 -11.21 -17.09 -2.02
CA TYR A 23 -11.85 -17.84 -3.10
C TYR A 23 -11.26 -17.57 -4.49
N GLY A 24 -10.29 -16.66 -4.61
CA GLY A 24 -9.66 -16.27 -5.87
C GLY A 24 -8.60 -17.25 -6.37
N ILE A 25 -7.98 -16.93 -7.51
CA ILE A 25 -6.81 -17.64 -8.05
C ILE A 25 -5.57 -17.40 -7.16
N GLY A 26 -4.69 -18.39 -7.03
CA GLY A 26 -3.48 -18.25 -6.22
C GLY A 26 -2.60 -17.10 -6.71
N ILE A 27 -2.19 -16.20 -5.80
CA ILE A 27 -1.39 -15.02 -6.16
C ILE A 27 -0.10 -15.39 -6.92
N GLN A 28 0.45 -16.56 -6.63
CA GLN A 28 1.66 -17.13 -7.22
C GLN A 28 1.52 -17.36 -8.74
N GLU A 29 0.30 -17.59 -9.20
CA GLU A 29 -0.01 -17.81 -10.62
C GLU A 29 -0.12 -16.49 -11.39
N VAL A 30 -0.46 -15.40 -10.69
CA VAL A 30 -0.79 -14.10 -11.29
C VAL A 30 0.18 -12.98 -10.91
N GLU A 31 1.26 -13.26 -10.19
CA GLU A 31 2.18 -12.21 -9.72
C GLU A 31 2.73 -11.33 -10.85
N GLU A 32 3.10 -11.94 -12.00
CA GLU A 32 3.60 -11.20 -13.15
C GLU A 32 2.51 -10.35 -13.82
N GLU A 33 1.26 -10.83 -13.86
CA GLU A 33 0.12 -10.08 -14.35
C GLU A 33 -0.15 -8.85 -13.46
N LEU A 34 -0.17 -9.03 -12.14
CA LEU A 34 -0.36 -7.94 -11.18
C LEU A 34 0.75 -6.90 -11.28
N ARG A 35 2.00 -7.33 -11.44
CA ARG A 35 3.15 -6.43 -11.63
C ARG A 35 3.03 -5.61 -12.90
N ARG A 36 2.72 -6.25 -14.03
CA ARG A 36 2.52 -5.53 -15.31
C ARG A 36 1.37 -4.54 -15.23
N ALA A 37 0.23 -4.96 -14.66
CA ALA A 37 -0.91 -4.07 -14.46
C ALA A 37 -0.54 -2.86 -13.58
N HIS A 38 0.23 -3.07 -12.50
CA HIS A 38 0.73 -1.97 -11.67
C HIS A 38 1.59 -0.96 -12.43
N GLU A 39 2.48 -1.45 -13.31
CA GLU A 39 3.39 -0.60 -14.08
C GLU A 39 2.71 0.11 -15.26
N GLU A 40 1.78 -0.55 -15.94
CA GLU A 40 1.17 -0.05 -17.19
C GLU A 40 -0.14 0.72 -16.97
N ARG A 41 -0.94 0.33 -15.97
CA ARG A 41 -2.34 0.78 -15.82
C ARG A 41 -2.63 1.39 -14.45
N GLY A 42 -1.88 0.98 -13.43
CA GLY A 42 -2.24 1.19 -12.04
C GLY A 42 -3.15 0.08 -11.51
N LEU A 43 -3.11 -0.13 -10.19
CA LEU A 43 -3.89 -1.15 -9.48
C LEU A 43 -4.82 -0.54 -8.46
N VAL A 44 -6.02 -1.10 -8.37
CA VAL A 44 -6.93 -0.93 -7.23
C VAL A 44 -7.05 -2.26 -6.52
N LEU A 45 -6.52 -2.33 -5.30
CA LEU A 45 -6.68 -3.50 -4.44
C LEU A 45 -7.93 -3.31 -3.57
N ILE A 46 -8.91 -4.21 -3.75
CA ILE A 46 -10.08 -4.30 -2.88
C ILE A 46 -9.80 -5.35 -1.83
N VAL A 47 -9.85 -4.92 -0.57
CA VAL A 47 -9.79 -5.79 0.60
C VAL A 47 -11.10 -5.65 1.36
N GLY A 48 -11.60 -6.76 1.91
CA GLY A 48 -12.83 -6.76 2.66
C GLY A 48 -12.86 -7.84 3.72
N SER A 49 -13.75 -7.67 4.69
CA SER A 49 -13.98 -8.65 5.75
C SER A 49 -14.94 -9.76 5.28
N SER A 50 -15.42 -10.59 6.19
CA SER A 50 -16.22 -11.79 5.91
C SER A 50 -17.56 -11.59 5.16
N LYS A 51 -17.97 -10.36 4.83
CA LYS A 51 -19.25 -10.04 4.16
C LYS A 51 -19.07 -9.08 2.98
N VAL A 52 -18.12 -9.38 2.09
CA VAL A 52 -18.02 -8.65 0.83
C VAL A 52 -19.22 -8.97 -0.07
N PRO A 53 -19.93 -7.96 -0.63
CA PRO A 53 -21.03 -8.19 -1.58
C PRO A 53 -20.57 -8.96 -2.82
N ILE A 54 -21.44 -9.81 -3.37
CA ILE A 54 -21.14 -10.61 -4.57
C ILE A 54 -20.75 -9.73 -5.77
N GLU A 55 -21.35 -8.55 -5.87
CA GLU A 55 -21.09 -7.55 -6.91
C GLU A 55 -19.60 -7.15 -7.00
N VAL A 56 -18.86 -7.21 -5.88
CA VAL A 56 -17.41 -6.93 -5.90
C VAL A 56 -16.64 -8.01 -6.66
N TYR A 57 -17.07 -9.27 -6.55
CA TYR A 57 -16.47 -10.36 -7.30
C TYR A 57 -16.69 -10.19 -8.81
N GLU A 58 -17.86 -9.68 -9.19
CA GLU A 58 -18.25 -9.45 -10.58
C GLU A 58 -17.58 -8.20 -11.18
N GLU A 59 -17.41 -7.15 -10.36
CA GLU A 59 -16.82 -5.90 -10.81
C GLU A 59 -15.28 -5.93 -10.88
N ALA A 60 -14.63 -6.82 -10.13
CA ALA A 60 -13.19 -7.00 -10.19
C ALA A 60 -12.76 -7.62 -11.52
N ASP A 61 -11.65 -7.14 -12.08
CA ASP A 61 -11.05 -7.77 -13.26
C ASP A 61 -10.46 -9.14 -12.89
N ILE A 62 -10.00 -9.28 -11.64
CA ILE A 62 -9.53 -10.55 -11.09
C ILE A 62 -9.79 -10.68 -9.59
N ASN A 63 -10.14 -11.90 -9.17
CA ASN A 63 -10.25 -12.30 -7.77
C ASN A 63 -9.02 -13.13 -7.40
N VAL A 64 -8.23 -12.70 -6.41
CA VAL A 64 -6.92 -13.27 -6.06
C VAL A 64 -6.88 -13.74 -4.61
N ALA A 65 -6.41 -14.95 -4.40
CA ALA A 65 -6.15 -15.55 -3.10
C ALA A 65 -4.66 -15.48 -2.77
N VAL A 66 -4.31 -14.80 -1.66
CA VAL A 66 -2.97 -14.93 -1.07
C VAL A 66 -2.78 -16.32 -0.47
N THR A 67 -3.82 -16.81 0.20
CA THR A 67 -4.02 -18.22 0.54
C THR A 67 -5.51 -18.54 0.43
N HIS A 68 -5.86 -19.82 0.34
CA HIS A 68 -7.26 -20.27 0.36
C HIS A 68 -7.82 -20.49 1.77
N GLN A 69 -7.12 -20.03 2.81
CA GLN A 69 -7.57 -20.14 4.19
C GLN A 69 -8.15 -18.80 4.67
N PRO A 70 -9.17 -18.79 5.55
CA PRO A 70 -9.60 -17.57 6.19
C PRO A 70 -8.47 -16.94 7.01
N HIS A 71 -8.10 -15.70 6.68
CA HIS A 71 -7.08 -14.93 7.40
C HIS A 71 -7.38 -13.43 7.37
N SER A 72 -6.47 -12.64 7.95
CA SER A 72 -6.61 -11.18 7.94
C SER A 72 -6.43 -10.61 6.53
N GLU A 73 -7.30 -9.67 6.21
CA GLU A 73 -7.21 -8.73 5.10
C GLU A 73 -5.91 -7.91 5.13
N ILE A 74 -5.38 -7.59 6.32
CA ILE A 74 -4.10 -6.89 6.48
C ILE A 74 -2.94 -7.77 6.04
N ALA A 75 -2.97 -9.06 6.41
CA ALA A 75 -1.97 -10.02 5.96
C ALA A 75 -2.05 -10.24 4.44
N ALA A 76 -3.27 -10.31 3.89
CA ALA A 76 -3.49 -10.41 2.45
C ALA A 76 -2.87 -9.22 1.71
N LEU A 77 -3.16 -8.00 2.18
CA LEU A 77 -2.66 -6.77 1.57
C LEU A 77 -1.13 -6.68 1.66
N ALA A 78 -0.55 -6.97 2.82
CA ALA A 78 0.90 -6.91 3.01
C ALA A 78 1.64 -7.87 2.06
N ILE A 79 1.18 -9.12 1.96
CA ILE A 79 1.80 -10.10 1.07
C ILE A 79 1.57 -9.73 -0.40
N ALA A 80 0.36 -9.27 -0.77
CA ALA A 80 0.09 -8.86 -2.14
C ALA A 80 1.01 -7.71 -2.59
N LEU A 81 1.18 -6.70 -1.73
CA LEU A 81 2.10 -5.59 -1.99
C LEU A 81 3.56 -6.04 -2.06
N ASP A 82 4.00 -6.93 -1.18
CA ASP A 82 5.36 -7.52 -1.24
C ASP A 82 5.60 -8.26 -2.57
N ARG A 83 4.62 -9.05 -3.06
CA ARG A 83 4.71 -9.72 -4.37
C ARG A 83 4.73 -8.74 -5.54
N ILE A 84 3.96 -7.66 -5.47
CA ILE A 84 3.93 -6.62 -6.52
C ILE A 84 5.24 -5.83 -6.54
N HIS A 85 5.74 -5.42 -5.37
CA HIS A 85 6.90 -4.53 -5.26
C HIS A 85 8.24 -5.26 -5.11
N LYS A 86 8.24 -6.59 -4.94
CA LYS A 86 9.43 -7.43 -4.73
C LYS A 86 10.25 -6.97 -3.51
N GLY A 87 9.57 -6.66 -2.41
CA GLY A 87 10.16 -6.22 -1.14
C GLY A 87 10.81 -4.83 -1.15
N ARG A 88 10.75 -4.08 -2.27
CA ARG A 88 11.34 -2.74 -2.37
C ARG A 88 10.67 -1.71 -1.45
N GLU A 89 9.38 -1.90 -1.19
CA GLU A 89 8.56 -1.07 -0.31
C GLU A 89 9.08 -1.06 1.14
N LEU A 90 9.71 -2.15 1.58
CA LEU A 90 10.27 -2.27 2.94
C LEU A 90 11.47 -1.35 3.19
N TYR A 91 12.08 -0.82 2.12
CA TYR A 91 13.22 0.08 2.18
C TYR A 91 12.82 1.55 1.99
N PHE A 92 11.53 1.84 1.88
CA PHE A 92 11.06 3.20 1.63
C PHE A 92 11.33 4.10 2.84
N THR A 93 11.89 5.29 2.57
CA THR A 93 12.11 6.32 3.58
C THR A 93 11.47 7.63 3.14
N TYR A 94 10.77 8.29 4.05
CA TYR A 94 10.22 9.62 3.80
C TYR A 94 11.25 10.69 4.17
N ARG A 95 11.59 11.58 3.23
CA ARG A 95 12.60 12.64 3.44
C ARG A 95 12.20 13.59 4.57
N ASP A 96 10.90 13.91 4.67
CA ASP A 96 10.35 14.82 5.66
C ASP A 96 9.75 14.11 6.88
N ALA A 97 10.20 12.88 7.17
CA ALA A 97 9.75 12.13 8.33
C ALA A 97 10.13 12.88 9.63
N LYS A 98 9.13 13.16 10.48
CA LYS A 98 9.37 13.72 11.82
C LYS A 98 10.18 12.78 12.72
N ILE A 99 10.02 11.48 12.52
CA ILE A 99 10.70 10.41 13.25
C ILE A 99 11.15 9.35 12.22
N SER A 100 12.39 8.89 12.33
CA SER A 100 12.92 7.76 11.58
C SER A 100 13.54 6.75 12.54
N ILE A 101 13.22 5.47 12.39
CA ILE A 101 13.74 4.41 13.26
C ILE A 101 15.10 3.95 12.75
N LYS A 102 16.09 3.82 13.64
CA LYS A 102 17.38 3.17 13.33
C LYS A 102 17.25 1.68 13.68
N PRO A 103 17.36 0.76 12.70
CA PRO A 103 17.36 -0.67 12.98
C PRO A 103 18.45 -1.02 13.98
N SER A 104 18.11 -1.85 14.97
CA SER A 104 19.03 -2.32 16.01
C SER A 104 18.78 -3.79 16.29
N ARG A 105 19.85 -4.56 16.55
CA ARG A 105 19.74 -5.97 16.96
C ARG A 105 19.02 -6.12 18.31
N ARG A 106 19.18 -5.15 19.22
CA ARG A 106 18.52 -5.09 20.54
C ARG A 106 18.30 -3.62 20.94
N GLY A 107 17.15 -3.31 21.53
CA GLY A 107 16.78 -1.95 21.97
C GLY A 107 16.08 -1.12 20.90
N LYS A 108 15.72 0.13 21.26
CA LYS A 108 15.01 1.09 20.41
C LYS A 108 15.87 2.34 20.20
N ALA A 109 16.05 2.75 18.95
CA ALA A 109 16.78 3.96 18.59
C ALA A 109 16.08 4.72 17.46
N GLU A 110 16.12 6.05 17.53
CA GLU A 110 15.49 6.95 16.56
C GLU A 110 16.56 7.90 15.99
N ARG A 111 16.45 8.25 14.71
CA ARG A 111 17.22 9.33 14.09
C ARG A 111 16.42 10.62 14.23
N LYS A 112 17.00 11.61 14.91
CA LYS A 112 16.46 12.98 14.87
C LYS A 112 16.78 13.58 13.50
N PRO A 113 15.84 14.30 12.85
CA PRO A 113 16.16 15.06 11.65
C PRO A 113 17.30 16.06 11.97
N PRO A 114 18.18 16.38 11.01
CA PRO A 114 19.19 17.41 11.22
C PRO A 114 18.48 18.70 11.64
N ASN A 115 18.95 19.33 12.73
CA ASN A 115 18.39 20.58 13.26
C ASN A 115 18.13 21.55 12.10
N ARG A 116 16.87 21.92 11.85
CA ARG A 116 16.58 23.16 11.14
C ARG A 116 17.26 24.25 11.96
N ILE A 117 18.17 24.97 11.31
CA ILE A 117 18.99 26.06 11.85
C ILE A 117 18.15 26.87 12.85
N ALA A 118 18.70 27.06 14.06
CA ALA A 118 18.13 27.94 15.06
C ALA A 118 17.83 29.30 14.41
N LYS A 119 16.63 29.83 14.62
CA LYS A 119 16.33 31.22 14.27
C LYS A 119 17.42 32.10 14.89
N GLN A 120 18.08 32.91 14.07
CA GLN A 120 18.94 33.98 14.57
C GLN A 120 18.02 34.98 15.28
N ASP A 121 18.01 34.91 16.62
CA ASP A 121 17.56 36.01 17.45
C ASP A 121 18.73 37.00 17.56
N GLY A 122 18.51 38.25 17.15
CA GLY A 122 19.54 39.29 17.19
C GLY A 122 19.21 40.54 16.37
N LEU A 123 18.07 41.18 16.66
CA LEU A 123 17.88 42.60 16.37
C LEU A 123 17.94 43.35 17.71
N GLU A 124 19.15 43.63 18.15
CA GLU A 124 19.45 44.80 18.98
C GLU A 124 20.55 45.58 18.26
N HIS A 125 20.21 46.77 17.79
CA HIS A 125 21.12 47.91 17.84
C HIS A 125 20.27 49.18 17.82
N ASP A 126 20.02 49.66 19.03
CA ASP A 126 19.77 51.06 19.33
C ASP A 126 21.07 51.84 19.02
N GLY A 127 20.92 53.00 18.37
CA GLY A 127 22.00 53.86 17.89
C GLY A 127 21.45 55.03 17.08
#